data_AF-A0A7V6GV45-F1
#
_entry.id   AF-A0A7V6GV45-F1
#
_cell.length_a   1.000
_cell.length_b   1.000
_cell.length_c   1.000
_cell.angle_alpha   90.00
_cell.angle_beta   90.00
_cell.angle_gamma   90.00
#
_symmetry.space_group_name_H-M   'P 1'
#
loop_
_entity.id
_entity.type
_entity.pdbx_description
1 polymer ?
#
loop_
_entity_poly.entity_id
_entity_poly.type
_entity_poly.pdbx_seq_one_letter_code
_entity_poly.pdbx_strand_id
1 'polypeptide(L)'
;LDTDISREVFFITAQQLEDMYPDLTSKEREDAIVRQHKTVFIMQIGKTLKSGQKHDGRAPDYDDWELNGDILMYNEVLDSALEISSMGIRVDSESLARQLKLSGCEDRKELMFHKMLLNNELPLSIGGGIGQSRLCMLLLKKAHIGEVQVSIWDRDTIEACKEAKVILL
;
A
#
# COMPACT_ATOMS: atom_id res chain seq x y z
N LEU A 1 22.50 -8.02 -11.10
CA LEU A 1 21.30 -8.37 -10.31
C LEU A 1 20.42 -9.16 -11.26
N ASP A 2 20.09 -10.39 -10.92
CA ASP A 2 19.30 -11.30 -11.77
C ASP A 2 17.81 -11.27 -11.41
N THR A 3 17.37 -10.15 -10.85
CA THR A 3 15.98 -9.92 -10.45
C THR A 3 15.23 -9.41 -11.66
N ASP A 4 14.26 -10.20 -12.12
CA ASP A 4 13.36 -9.80 -13.19
C ASP A 4 12.23 -8.95 -12.60
N ILE A 5 11.97 -7.80 -13.23
CA ILE A 5 10.92 -6.88 -12.82
C ILE A 5 10.11 -6.54 -14.06
N SER A 6 8.82 -6.87 -14.02
CA SER A 6 7.90 -6.44 -15.08
C SER A 6 7.76 -4.93 -15.08
N ARG A 7 8.06 -4.32 -16.22
CA ARG A 7 7.85 -2.88 -16.48
C ARG A 7 6.40 -2.57 -16.84
N GLU A 8 5.63 -3.57 -17.23
CA GLU A 8 4.22 -3.43 -17.51
C GLU A 8 3.47 -3.45 -16.18
N VAL A 9 2.77 -2.36 -15.89
CA VAL A 9 1.97 -2.21 -14.68
C VAL A 9 0.53 -2.49 -15.04
N PHE A 10 -0.08 -3.49 -14.39
CA PHE A 10 -1.49 -3.76 -14.52
C PHE A 10 -2.29 -2.90 -13.54
N PHE A 11 -3.26 -2.14 -14.04
CA PHE A 11 -4.09 -1.24 -13.23
C PHE A 11 -5.45 -1.88 -12.96
N ILE A 12 -5.85 -1.91 -11.69
CA ILE A 12 -7.15 -2.46 -11.27
C ILE A 12 -7.67 -1.69 -10.06
N THR A 13 -8.97 -1.45 -9.98
CA THR A 13 -9.57 -0.89 -8.75
C THR A 13 -9.76 -1.98 -7.70
N ALA A 14 -9.71 -1.60 -6.42
CA ALA A 14 -10.00 -2.50 -5.31
C ALA A 14 -11.37 -3.20 -5.46
N GLN A 15 -12.38 -2.52 -6.00
CA GLN A 15 -13.69 -3.14 -6.26
C GLN A 15 -13.64 -4.17 -7.39
N GLN A 16 -12.96 -3.88 -8.50
CA GLN A 16 -12.79 -4.86 -9.58
C GLN A 16 -12.03 -6.09 -9.10
N LEU A 17 -11.02 -5.88 -8.25
CA LEU A 17 -10.26 -6.97 -7.65
C LEU A 17 -11.13 -7.83 -6.71
N GLU A 18 -12.01 -7.21 -5.92
CA GLU A 18 -13.03 -7.92 -5.14
C GLU A 18 -14.02 -8.69 -6.03
N ASP A 19 -14.52 -8.06 -7.10
CA ASP A 19 -15.46 -8.67 -8.03
C ASP A 19 -14.83 -9.89 -8.76
N MET A 20 -13.51 -9.88 -9.00
CA MET A 20 -12.76 -11.01 -9.59
C MET A 20 -12.53 -12.18 -8.63
N TYR A 21 -12.37 -11.88 -7.33
CA TYR A 21 -11.98 -12.84 -6.30
C TYR A 21 -12.85 -12.68 -5.05
N PRO A 22 -14.18 -12.91 -5.16
CA PRO A 22 -15.13 -12.57 -4.10
C PRO A 22 -14.91 -13.40 -2.82
N ASP A 23 -14.43 -14.63 -2.96
CA ASP A 23 -14.24 -15.57 -1.85
C ASP A 23 -12.88 -15.44 -1.15
N LEU A 24 -12.00 -14.57 -1.64
CA LEU A 24 -10.67 -14.33 -1.08
C LEU A 24 -10.65 -13.09 -0.16
N THR A 25 -9.77 -13.09 0.83
CA THR A 25 -9.44 -11.90 1.64
C THR A 25 -8.64 -10.88 0.81
N SER A 26 -8.60 -9.60 1.22
CA SER A 26 -7.89 -8.57 0.45
C SER A 26 -6.42 -8.90 0.15
N LYS A 27 -5.71 -9.52 1.09
CA LYS A 27 -4.31 -9.96 0.88
C LYS A 27 -4.18 -11.17 -0.04
N GLU A 28 -5.09 -12.14 0.05
CA GLU A 28 -5.11 -13.26 -0.92
C GLU A 28 -5.45 -12.78 -2.35
N ARG A 29 -6.29 -11.75 -2.48
CA ARG A 29 -6.56 -11.10 -3.78
C ARG A 29 -5.31 -10.43 -4.34
N GLU A 30 -4.56 -9.71 -3.49
CA GLU A 30 -3.26 -9.12 -3.84
C GLU A 30 -2.30 -10.19 -4.35
N ASP A 31 -2.13 -11.30 -3.63
CA ASP A 31 -1.29 -12.43 -4.03
C ASP A 31 -1.72 -13.03 -5.37
N ALA A 32 -3.03 -13.24 -5.56
CA ALA A 32 -3.57 -13.80 -6.80
C ALA A 32 -3.27 -12.92 -8.02
N ILE A 33 -3.48 -11.60 -7.91
CA ILE A 33 -3.31 -10.68 -9.04
C ILE A 33 -1.84 -10.45 -9.39
N VAL A 34 -0.94 -10.36 -8.41
CA VAL A 34 0.49 -10.20 -8.70
C VAL A 34 1.11 -11.47 -9.28
N ARG A 35 0.60 -12.66 -8.95
CA ARG A 35 1.09 -13.91 -9.58
C ARG A 35 0.86 -13.91 -11.09
N GLN A 36 -0.27 -13.33 -11.53
CA GLN A 36 -0.66 -13.20 -12.93
C GLN A 36 0.09 -12.08 -13.66
N HIS A 37 0.15 -10.88 -13.08
CA HIS A 37 0.64 -9.67 -13.77
C HIS A 37 2.02 -9.18 -13.35
N LYS A 38 2.60 -9.76 -12.29
CA LYS A 38 3.92 -9.45 -11.69
C LYS A 38 4.08 -8.05 -11.09
N THR A 39 3.54 -7.01 -11.71
CA THR A 39 3.50 -5.64 -11.20
C THR A 39 2.08 -5.09 -11.34
N VAL A 40 1.46 -4.73 -10.22
CA VAL A 40 0.05 -4.31 -10.16
C VAL A 40 -0.05 -2.96 -9.43
N PHE A 41 -0.87 -2.06 -9.95
CA PHE A 41 -1.31 -0.86 -9.25
C PHE A 41 -2.77 -1.02 -8.85
N ILE A 42 -3.02 -1.25 -7.56
CA ILE A 42 -4.38 -1.39 -7.02
C ILE A 42 -4.88 0.00 -6.63
N MET A 43 -5.89 0.48 -7.33
CA MET A 43 -6.46 1.80 -7.19
C MET A 43 -7.58 1.83 -6.15
N GLN A 44 -7.86 3.02 -5.64
CA GLN A 44 -9.00 3.33 -4.77
C GLN A 44 -8.96 2.69 -3.37
N ILE A 45 -7.79 2.69 -2.76
CA ILE A 45 -7.56 2.13 -1.43
C ILE A 45 -8.10 3.09 -0.35
N GLY A 46 -8.89 2.56 0.57
CA GLY A 46 -9.52 3.30 1.68
C GLY A 46 -11.04 3.37 1.61
N LYS A 47 -11.63 3.16 0.42
CA LYS A 47 -13.09 3.10 0.22
C LYS A 47 -13.68 1.81 0.81
N THR A 48 -14.90 1.93 1.30
CA THR A 48 -15.75 0.77 1.59
C THR A 48 -16.23 0.19 0.26
N LEU A 49 -15.95 -1.10 0.04
CA LEU A 49 -16.35 -1.87 -1.12
C LEU A 49 -17.82 -2.33 -1.00
N LYS A 50 -18.37 -2.93 -2.05
CA LYS A 50 -19.74 -3.48 -2.07
C LYS A 50 -19.98 -4.51 -0.96
N SER A 51 -18.94 -5.25 -0.56
CA SER A 51 -18.98 -6.18 0.57
C SER A 51 -19.22 -5.51 1.94
N GLY A 52 -19.15 -4.18 2.01
CA GLY A 52 -19.17 -3.43 3.27
C GLY A 52 -17.82 -3.40 3.99
N GLN A 53 -16.80 -4.06 3.45
CA GLN A 53 -15.43 -4.05 3.95
C GLN A 53 -14.56 -3.10 3.12
N LYS A 54 -13.45 -2.63 3.71
CA LYS A 54 -12.42 -1.92 2.96
C LYS A 54 -11.40 -2.93 2.44
N HIS A 55 -10.77 -2.63 1.29
CA HIS A 55 -9.62 -3.42 0.84
C HIS A 55 -8.45 -3.31 1.83
N ASP A 56 -8.10 -2.07 2.18
CA ASP A 56 -7.15 -1.74 3.23
C ASP A 56 -7.49 -0.38 3.85
N GLY A 57 -6.90 -0.06 4.99
CA GLY A 57 -7.00 1.23 5.65
C GLY A 57 -6.33 2.35 4.84
N ARG A 58 -6.91 3.54 4.91
CA ARG A 58 -6.26 4.75 4.41
C ARG A 58 -6.70 5.94 5.23
N ALA A 59 -5.76 6.83 5.54
CA ALA A 59 -6.08 8.06 6.24
C ALA A 59 -6.94 8.98 5.34
N PRO A 60 -7.86 9.77 5.92
CA PRO A 60 -8.73 10.67 5.16
C PRO A 60 -8.05 11.99 4.75
N ASP A 61 -6.84 12.26 5.26
CA ASP A 61 -6.30 13.63 5.32
C ASP A 61 -5.39 14.01 4.15
N TYR A 62 -4.89 13.04 3.38
CA TYR A 62 -3.87 13.31 2.36
C TYR A 62 -4.11 12.63 1.03
N ASP A 63 -4.63 11.41 0.95
CA ASP A 63 -4.94 10.76 -0.33
C ASP A 63 -6.42 10.91 -0.66
N ASP A 64 -6.76 11.32 -1.88
CA ASP A 64 -8.11 11.13 -2.40
C ASP A 64 -8.30 9.65 -2.74
N TRP A 65 -9.21 8.97 -2.03
CA TRP A 65 -9.46 7.55 -2.20
C TRP A 65 -10.12 7.19 -3.54
N GLU A 66 -10.50 8.16 -4.38
CA GLU A 66 -10.87 7.91 -5.78
C GLU A 66 -9.64 7.88 -6.71
N LEU A 67 -8.53 8.49 -6.30
CA LEU A 67 -7.37 8.82 -7.15
C LEU A 67 -6.02 8.39 -6.54
N ASN A 68 -6.05 7.42 -5.62
CA ASN A 68 -4.87 6.81 -5.01
C ASN A 68 -4.71 5.35 -5.43
N GLY A 69 -3.59 4.76 -5.01
CA GLY A 69 -3.38 3.33 -5.09
C GLY A 69 -2.02 2.89 -4.55
N ASP A 70 -1.84 1.58 -4.55
CA ASP A 70 -0.63 0.92 -4.08
C ASP A 70 0.03 0.16 -5.25
N ILE A 71 1.36 0.26 -5.35
CA ILE A 71 2.18 -0.56 -6.25
C ILE A 71 2.58 -1.84 -5.52
N LEU A 72 2.13 -2.98 -6.04
CA LEU A 72 2.50 -4.30 -5.56
C LEU A 72 3.32 -5.01 -6.63
N MET A 73 4.39 -5.65 -6.19
CA MET A 73 5.25 -6.48 -7.04
C MET A 73 5.25 -7.92 -6.52
N TYR A 74 5.33 -8.88 -7.44
CA TYR A 74 5.46 -10.28 -7.09
C TYR A 74 6.86 -10.56 -6.51
N ASN A 75 6.91 -11.04 -5.28
CA ASN A 75 8.12 -11.49 -4.63
C ASN A 75 8.27 -13.01 -4.83
N GLU A 76 9.15 -13.41 -5.75
CA GLU A 76 9.42 -14.82 -6.05
C GLU A 76 9.95 -15.62 -4.86
N VAL A 77 10.67 -14.96 -3.93
CA VAL A 77 11.31 -15.63 -2.79
C VAL A 77 10.27 -16.08 -1.77
N LEU A 78 9.28 -15.22 -1.51
CA LEU A 78 8.19 -15.49 -0.56
C LEU A 78 6.92 -15.99 -1.24
N ASP A 79 6.92 -16.04 -2.57
CA ASP A 79 5.77 -16.39 -3.39
C ASP A 79 4.52 -15.59 -3.02
N SER A 80 4.68 -14.27 -2.88
CA SER A 80 3.63 -13.38 -2.38
C SER A 80 3.67 -12.01 -3.04
N ALA A 81 2.64 -11.21 -2.81
CA ALA A 81 2.67 -9.79 -3.08
C ALA A 81 3.58 -9.06 -2.09
N LEU A 82 4.34 -8.10 -2.62
CA LEU A 82 5.12 -7.15 -1.85
C LEU A 82 4.74 -5.75 -2.29
N GLU A 83 4.09 -5.02 -1.40
CA GLU A 83 3.75 -3.61 -1.60
C GLU A 83 5.01 -2.74 -1.50
N ILE A 84 5.37 -2.06 -2.59
CA ILE A 84 6.57 -1.23 -2.68
C ILE A 84 6.26 0.25 -2.51
N SER A 85 5.04 0.68 -2.85
CA SER A 85 4.66 2.09 -2.78
C SER A 85 3.19 2.29 -2.51
N SER A 86 2.89 3.37 -1.80
CA SER A 86 1.57 3.97 -1.71
C SER A 86 1.63 5.40 -2.22
N MET A 87 0.72 5.75 -3.13
CA MET A 87 0.70 7.06 -3.77
C MET A 87 -0.69 7.48 -4.21
N GLY A 88 -0.87 8.76 -4.48
CA GLY A 88 -2.13 9.28 -4.95
C GLY A 88 -2.11 10.77 -5.22
N ILE A 89 -3.10 11.20 -5.99
CA ILE A 89 -3.48 12.60 -6.02
C ILE A 89 -3.99 12.97 -4.63
N ARG A 90 -3.50 14.10 -4.12
CA ARG A 90 -3.85 14.53 -2.77
C ARG A 90 -5.26 15.09 -2.72
N VAL A 91 -5.88 14.98 -1.56
CA VAL A 91 -7.20 15.57 -1.31
C VAL A 91 -7.20 17.06 -1.62
N ASP A 92 -8.31 17.51 -2.21
CA ASP A 92 -8.73 18.90 -2.24
C ASP A 92 -9.71 19.19 -1.09
N SER A 93 -10.25 20.41 -1.05
CA SER A 93 -11.18 20.83 0.01
C SER A 93 -12.47 20.00 0.06
N GLU A 94 -13.01 19.59 -1.09
CA GLU A 94 -14.24 18.80 -1.17
C GLU A 94 -14.01 17.34 -0.71
N SER A 95 -13.01 16.69 -1.28
CA SER A 95 -12.63 15.32 -0.94
C SER A 95 -12.17 15.20 0.51
N LEU A 96 -11.42 16.17 1.04
CA LEU A 96 -11.07 16.20 2.47
C LEU A 96 -12.33 16.25 3.34
N ALA A 97 -13.23 17.20 3.09
CA ALA A 97 -14.45 17.34 3.89
C ALA A 97 -15.32 16.06 3.84
N ARG A 98 -15.45 15.46 2.66
CA ARG A 98 -16.16 14.19 2.44
C ARG A 98 -15.50 13.03 3.20
N GLN A 99 -14.19 12.85 3.07
CA GLN A 99 -13.46 11.74 3.68
C GLN A 99 -13.40 11.84 5.21
N LEU A 100 -13.23 13.04 5.77
CA LEU A 100 -13.29 13.25 7.21
C LEU A 100 -14.66 12.85 7.77
N LYS A 101 -15.74 13.21 7.07
CA LYS A 101 -17.11 12.79 7.46
C LYS A 101 -17.29 11.28 7.38
N LEU A 102 -16.88 10.65 6.27
CA LEU A 102 -16.98 9.20 6.08
C LEU A 102 -16.13 8.40 7.09
N SER A 103 -15.04 8.98 7.59
CA SER A 103 -14.16 8.36 8.59
C SER A 103 -14.48 8.77 10.03
N GLY A 104 -15.51 9.61 10.26
CA GLY A 104 -15.86 10.10 11.59
C GLY A 104 -14.78 10.98 12.25
N CYS A 105 -13.93 11.62 11.44
CA CYS A 105 -12.78 12.43 11.88
C CYS A 105 -13.00 13.93 11.63
N GLU A 106 -14.25 14.42 11.71
CA GLU A 106 -14.56 15.83 11.41
C GLU A 106 -13.93 16.83 12.38
N ASP A 107 -13.55 16.40 13.59
CA ASP A 107 -12.79 17.18 14.57
C ASP A 107 -11.45 17.68 14.02
N ARG A 108 -10.84 16.94 13.09
CA ARG A 108 -9.57 17.33 12.45
C ARG A 108 -9.67 18.59 11.61
N LYS A 109 -10.87 19.00 11.19
CA LYS A 109 -11.09 20.26 10.47
C LYS A 109 -10.57 21.47 11.24
N GLU A 110 -10.41 21.36 12.57
CA GLU A 110 -9.89 22.43 13.40
C GLU A 110 -8.36 22.55 13.43
N LEU A 111 -7.64 21.53 12.95
CA LEU A 111 -6.18 21.51 12.90
C LEU A 111 -5.66 22.45 11.81
N MET A 112 -4.47 23.01 12.03
CA MET A 112 -3.87 24.02 11.15
C MET A 112 -3.80 23.56 9.69
N PHE A 113 -3.27 22.36 9.44
CA PHE A 113 -3.13 21.81 8.09
C PHE A 113 -4.47 21.68 7.37
N HIS A 114 -5.47 21.11 8.05
CA HIS A 114 -6.80 20.90 7.51
C HIS A 114 -7.53 22.21 7.21
N LYS A 115 -7.41 23.21 8.09
CA LYS A 115 -7.95 24.57 7.85
C LYS A 115 -7.39 25.18 6.57
N MET A 116 -6.07 25.14 6.41
CA MET A 116 -5.40 25.66 5.21
C MET A 116 -5.86 24.93 3.95
N LEU A 117 -5.99 23.60 4.00
CA LEU A 117 -6.43 22.81 2.84
C LEU A 117 -7.92 23.07 2.49
N LEU A 118 -8.81 23.14 3.49
CA LEU A 118 -10.23 23.46 3.31
C LEU A 118 -10.44 24.88 2.75
N ASN A 119 -9.57 25.82 3.11
CA ASN A 119 -9.56 27.18 2.58
C ASN A 119 -8.85 27.32 1.23
N ASN A 120 -8.36 26.22 0.64
CA ASN A 120 -7.58 26.19 -0.61
C ASN A 120 -6.30 27.07 -0.55
N GLU A 121 -5.67 27.18 0.62
CA GLU A 121 -4.42 27.91 0.83
C GLU A 121 -3.17 27.08 0.45
N LEU A 122 -3.34 25.77 0.25
CA LEU A 122 -2.30 24.84 -0.16
C LEU A 122 -2.48 24.43 -1.64
N PRO A 123 -1.40 24.21 -2.40
CA PRO A 123 -1.50 23.79 -3.79
C PRO A 123 -1.96 22.34 -3.91
N LEU A 124 -2.68 22.04 -5.00
CA LEU A 124 -2.95 20.66 -5.41
C LEU A 124 -1.64 19.94 -5.71
N SER A 125 -1.54 18.68 -5.32
CA SER A 125 -0.33 17.88 -5.51
C SER A 125 -0.65 16.41 -5.74
N ILE A 126 0.35 15.70 -6.26
CA ILE A 126 0.42 14.24 -6.27
C ILE A 126 1.66 13.85 -5.46
N GLY A 127 1.60 12.77 -4.70
CA GLY A 127 2.77 12.27 -4.01
C GLY A 127 2.63 10.83 -3.57
N GLY A 128 3.68 10.31 -2.95
CA GLY A 128 3.71 8.96 -2.43
C GLY A 128 4.98 8.67 -1.66
N GLY A 129 5.03 7.48 -1.08
CA GLY A 129 6.23 6.93 -0.45
C GLY A 129 6.65 5.65 -1.17
N ILE A 130 7.95 5.43 -1.29
CA ILE A 130 8.51 4.17 -1.78
C ILE A 130 9.33 3.56 -0.64
N GLY A 131 9.00 2.32 -0.28
CA GLY A 131 9.68 1.61 0.81
C GLY A 131 11.09 1.21 0.40
N GLN A 132 12.10 1.98 0.82
CA GLN A 132 13.50 1.73 0.46
C GLN A 132 13.94 0.30 0.79
N SER A 133 13.74 -0.16 2.03
CA SER A 133 14.12 -1.50 2.46
C SER A 133 13.31 -2.59 1.75
N ARG A 134 12.02 -2.37 1.47
CA ARG A 134 11.20 -3.32 0.70
C ARG A 134 11.71 -3.45 -0.74
N LEU A 135 12.07 -2.32 -1.37
CA LEU A 135 12.68 -2.32 -2.69
C LEU A 135 14.02 -3.04 -2.69
N CYS A 136 14.89 -2.79 -1.70
CA CYS A 136 16.15 -3.51 -1.56
C CYS A 136 15.93 -5.02 -1.33
N MET A 137 14.97 -5.40 -0.49
CA MET A 137 14.61 -6.80 -0.23
C MET A 137 14.19 -7.51 -1.52
N LEU A 138 13.32 -6.88 -2.32
CA LEU A 138 12.89 -7.39 -3.64
C LEU A 138 14.08 -7.53 -4.60
N LEU A 139 14.85 -6.45 -4.80
CA LEU A 139 15.95 -6.39 -5.76
C LEU A 139 17.08 -7.37 -5.44
N LEU A 140 17.34 -7.60 -4.16
CA LEU A 140 18.41 -8.48 -3.67
C LEU A 140 17.91 -9.90 -3.37
N LYS A 141 16.65 -10.21 -3.70
CA LYS A 141 15.99 -11.50 -3.45
C LYS A 141 16.17 -11.98 -2.00
N LYS A 142 15.87 -11.09 -1.06
CA LYS A 142 15.98 -11.35 0.38
C LYS A 142 14.67 -11.93 0.91
N ALA A 143 14.80 -12.92 1.78
CA ALA A 143 13.66 -13.59 2.41
C ALA A 143 13.10 -12.78 3.57
N HIS A 144 13.91 -11.90 4.18
CA HIS A 144 13.47 -11.05 5.28
C HIS A 144 13.97 -9.61 5.13
N ILE A 145 13.14 -8.63 5.50
CA ILE A 145 13.50 -7.19 5.41
C ILE A 145 14.69 -6.83 6.32
N GLY A 146 14.88 -7.58 7.39
CA GLY A 146 16.04 -7.44 8.29
C GLY A 146 17.38 -7.79 7.63
N GLU A 147 17.41 -8.44 6.47
CA GLU A 147 18.65 -8.66 5.71
C GLU A 147 19.19 -7.38 5.04
N VAL A 148 18.36 -6.33 4.97
CA VAL A 148 18.70 -5.05 4.32
C VAL A 148 18.49 -3.84 5.23
N GLN A 149 18.03 -4.07 6.46
CA GLN A 149 17.75 -3.01 7.44
C GLN A 149 18.09 -3.50 8.85
N VAL A 150 18.87 -2.69 9.58
CA VAL A 150 19.12 -2.89 11.01
C VAL A 150 17.86 -2.54 11.79
N SER A 151 17.34 -3.48 12.57
CA SER A 151 16.11 -3.31 13.35
C SER A 151 16.10 -4.25 14.57
N ILE A 152 15.06 -4.12 15.37
CA ILE A 152 14.75 -5.06 16.46
C ILE A 152 13.75 -6.11 15.97
N TRP A 153 13.91 -7.34 16.46
CA TRP A 153 13.07 -8.49 16.15
C TRP A 153 12.78 -9.27 17.43
N ASP A 154 11.61 -9.87 17.51
CA ASP A 154 11.29 -10.77 18.62
C ASP A 154 12.12 -12.05 18.55
N ARG A 155 12.10 -12.81 19.64
CA ARG A 155 12.93 -14.00 19.78
C ARG A 155 12.57 -15.09 18.77
N ASP A 156 11.29 -15.29 18.50
CA ASP A 156 10.82 -16.35 17.60
C ASP A 156 11.25 -16.03 16.16
N THR A 157 11.17 -14.76 15.76
CA THR A 157 11.67 -14.29 14.45
C THR A 157 13.18 -14.49 14.30
N ILE A 158 13.98 -14.17 15.35
CA ILE A 158 15.44 -14.37 15.33
C ILE A 158 15.79 -15.86 15.20
N GLU A 159 15.12 -16.71 15.98
CA GLU A 159 15.36 -18.16 15.96
C GLU A 159 14.97 -18.76 14.59
N ALA A 160 13.80 -18.42 14.05
CA ALA A 160 13.35 -18.87 12.73
C ALA A 160 14.28 -18.42 11.59
N CYS A 161 14.71 -17.15 11.59
CA CYS A 161 15.65 -16.65 10.59
C CYS A 161 17.00 -17.37 10.66
N LYS A 162 17.51 -17.61 11.87
CA LYS A 162 18.76 -18.33 12.09
C LYS A 162 18.68 -19.78 11.57
N GLU A 163 17.58 -20.49 11.86
CA GLU A 163 17.34 -21.84 11.35
C GLU A 163 17.27 -21.88 9.81
N ALA A 164 16.62 -20.87 9.22
CA ALA A 164 16.51 -20.70 7.77
C ALA A 164 17.80 -20.14 7.11
N LYS A 165 18.87 -19.88 7.88
CA LYS A 165 20.13 -19.25 7.42
C LYS A 165 19.93 -17.87 6.80
N VAL A 166 18.91 -17.14 7.25
CA VAL A 166 18.62 -15.75 6.92
C VAL A 166 19.37 -14.84 7.90
N ILE A 167 20.17 -13.90 7.38
CA ILE A 167 21.02 -13.02 8.19
C ILE A 167 20.27 -11.74 8.53
N LEU A 168 19.89 -11.55 9.78
CA LEU A 168 19.38 -10.26 10.28
C LEU A 168 20.54 -9.31 10.60
N LEU A 169 20.47 -8.07 10.10
CA LEU A 169 21.43 -6.99 10.34
C LEU A 169 21.21 -6.28 11.69
#